data_AF-A0A8T3P6C0-F1
#
_entry.id   AF-A0A8T3P6C0-F1
#
_cell.length_a   1.000
_cell.length_b   1.000
_cell.length_c   1.000
_cell.angle_alpha   90.00
_cell.angle_beta   90.00
_cell.angle_gamma   90.00
#
_symmetry.space_group_name_H-M   'P 1'
#
loop_
_entity.id
_entity.type
_entity.pdbx_description
1 polymer ?
#
loop_
_entity_poly.entity_id
_entity_poly.type
_entity_poly.pdbx_seq_one_letter_code
_entity_poly.pdbx_strand_id
1 'polypeptide(L)'
;MRITRVRPQEYRVAAPKPIRPPPQPAFVLLSGFAAMIAIGTVLLILPFSSASGSWTSPIDALFTATSAVCVTGLVVLDTGTYWSGFGQAVILGLIQAGGFGFMTSSTLLLVLLVGRRTRLRDRVLVQETMGVTQLGGAMSLVRRVAGFTLIAELVGAA
;
A
#
# COMPACT_ATOMS: atom_id res chain seq x y z
N MET A 1 47.87 -53.93 16.88
CA MET A 1 47.22 -52.61 16.69
C MET A 1 45.71 -52.85 16.55
N ARG A 2 44.91 -52.67 17.62
CA ARG A 2 43.44 -52.89 17.60
C ARG A 2 42.76 -51.58 17.23
N ILE A 3 42.08 -51.55 16.09
CA ILE A 3 41.32 -50.40 15.62
C ILE A 3 39.97 -50.42 16.36
N THR A 4 39.80 -49.52 17.32
CA THR A 4 38.55 -49.35 18.06
C THR A 4 37.49 -48.81 17.11
N ARG A 5 36.52 -49.66 16.70
CA ARG A 5 35.40 -49.24 15.85
C ARG A 5 34.56 -48.21 16.60
N VAL A 6 34.65 -46.96 16.19
CA VAL A 6 33.75 -45.89 16.64
C VAL A 6 32.33 -46.27 16.20
N ARG A 7 31.42 -46.44 17.17
CA ARG A 7 30.01 -46.72 16.85
C ARG A 7 29.40 -45.47 16.20
N PRO A 8 28.65 -45.62 15.10
CA PRO A 8 27.95 -44.49 14.51
C PRO A 8 26.95 -43.95 15.53
N GLN A 9 27.16 -42.72 15.99
CA GLN A 9 26.14 -41.98 16.71
C GLN A 9 24.99 -41.77 15.73
N GLU A 10 23.81 -42.30 16.05
CA GLU A 10 22.58 -41.97 15.34
C GLU A 10 22.34 -40.48 15.51
N TYR A 11 22.87 -39.69 14.57
CA TYR A 11 22.52 -38.31 14.43
C TYR A 11 21.07 -38.28 13.96
N ARG A 12 20.14 -38.31 14.91
CA ARG A 12 18.71 -38.22 14.67
C ARG A 12 18.44 -36.79 14.20
N VAL A 13 18.52 -36.60 12.89
CA VAL A 13 18.20 -35.33 12.21
C VAL A 13 16.80 -34.95 12.65
N ALA A 14 16.68 -33.88 13.45
CA ALA A 14 15.39 -33.35 13.82
C ALA A 14 14.65 -32.99 12.53
N ALA A 15 13.41 -33.47 12.39
CA ALA A 15 12.61 -33.20 11.21
C ALA A 15 12.53 -31.67 10.99
N PRO A 16 12.80 -31.17 9.78
CA PRO A 16 12.75 -29.74 9.50
C PRO A 16 11.35 -29.21 9.84
N LYS A 17 11.29 -28.15 10.64
CA LYS A 17 10.04 -27.47 10.99
C LYS A 17 9.35 -27.01 9.69
N PRO A 18 8.04 -27.24 9.52
CA PRO A 18 7.34 -26.77 8.33
C PRO A 18 7.40 -25.24 8.27
N ILE A 19 8.05 -24.72 7.23
CA ILE A 19 8.13 -23.29 6.95
C ILE A 19 6.79 -22.88 6.35
N ARG A 20 6.01 -22.05 7.05
CA ARG A 20 4.77 -21.50 6.50
C ARG A 20 5.13 -20.60 5.30
N PRO A 21 4.45 -20.73 4.16
CA PRO A 21 4.66 -19.79 3.07
C PRO A 21 4.35 -18.38 3.58
N PRO A 22 5.16 -17.37 3.22
CA PRO A 22 4.84 -15.99 3.56
C PRO A 22 3.46 -15.63 2.99
N PRO A 23 2.69 -14.76 3.68
CA PRO A 23 1.39 -14.34 3.20
C PRO A 23 1.52 -13.79 1.77
N GLN A 24 0.54 -14.11 0.92
CA GLN A 24 0.54 -13.66 -0.46
C GLN A 24 0.56 -12.13 -0.46
N PRO A 25 1.57 -11.48 -1.07
CA PRO A 25 1.72 -10.02 -1.00
C PRO A 25 0.47 -9.31 -1.52
N ALA A 26 -0.19 -9.86 -2.54
CA ALA A 26 -1.46 -9.35 -3.04
C ALA A 26 -2.57 -9.27 -1.97
N PHE A 27 -2.66 -10.26 -1.07
CA PHE A 27 -3.66 -10.27 0.00
C PHE A 27 -3.39 -9.19 1.05
N VAL A 28 -2.11 -8.98 1.40
CA VAL A 28 -1.70 -7.90 2.32
C VAL A 28 -2.10 -6.55 1.75
N LEU A 29 -1.82 -6.31 0.47
CA LEU A 29 -2.23 -5.08 -0.21
C LEU A 29 -3.75 -4.91 -0.24
N LEU A 30 -4.46 -5.93 -0.70
CA LEU A 30 -5.91 -5.89 -0.81
C LEU A 30 -6.58 -5.59 0.53
N SER A 31 -6.10 -6.24 1.60
CA SER A 31 -6.61 -5.99 2.96
C SER A 31 -6.32 -4.57 3.46
N GLY A 32 -5.15 -4.00 3.11
CA GLY A 32 -4.79 -2.63 3.47
C GLY A 32 -5.66 -1.60 2.75
N PHE A 33 -5.87 -1.77 1.44
CA PHE A 33 -6.77 -0.90 0.66
C PHE A 33 -8.21 -1.03 1.14
N ALA A 34 -8.70 -2.24 1.37
CA ALA A 34 -10.06 -2.47 1.87
C ALA A 34 -10.27 -1.81 3.24
N ALA A 35 -9.30 -1.92 4.16
CA ALA A 35 -9.37 -1.25 5.46
C ALA A 35 -9.40 0.28 5.33
N MET A 36 -8.55 0.84 4.46
CA MET A 36 -8.51 2.29 4.20
C MET A 36 -9.84 2.80 3.62
N ILE A 37 -10.40 2.09 2.63
CA ILE A 37 -11.70 2.40 2.03
C ILE A 37 -12.81 2.31 3.08
N ALA A 38 -12.82 1.27 3.92
CA ALA A 38 -13.82 1.11 4.97
C ALA A 38 -13.78 2.27 5.98
N ILE A 39 -12.58 2.65 6.44
CA ILE A 39 -12.39 3.79 7.35
C ILE A 39 -12.88 5.10 6.70
N GLY A 40 -12.48 5.35 5.44
CA GLY A 40 -12.91 6.53 4.69
C GLY A 40 -14.43 6.59 4.50
N THR A 41 -15.05 5.45 4.19
CA THR A 41 -16.50 5.32 4.02
C THR A 41 -17.22 5.68 5.32
N VAL A 42 -16.79 5.11 6.45
CA VAL A 42 -17.39 5.43 7.75
C VAL A 42 -17.28 6.92 8.03
N LEU A 43 -16.10 7.51 7.86
CA LEU A 43 -15.88 8.95 8.06
C LEU A 43 -16.81 9.81 7.19
N LEU A 44 -17.01 9.45 5.92
CA LEU A 44 -17.85 10.21 4.98
C LEU A 44 -19.36 10.05 5.21
N ILE A 45 -19.79 8.96 5.86
CA ILE A 45 -21.20 8.76 6.22
C ILE A 45 -21.64 9.71 7.35
N LEU A 46 -20.72 10.13 8.22
CA LEU A 46 -21.06 10.98 9.37
C LEU A 46 -21.66 12.32 8.93
N PRO A 47 -22.62 12.86 9.69
CA PRO A 47 -23.28 14.13 9.37
C PRO A 47 -22.31 15.32 9.35
N PHE A 48 -21.18 15.23 10.07
CA PHE A 48 -20.12 16.25 10.03
C PHE A 48 -19.42 16.37 8.68
N SER A 49 -19.49 15.34 7.85
CA SER A 49 -18.85 15.29 6.53
C SER A 49 -19.70 15.94 5.44
N SER A 50 -21.01 16.06 5.64
CA SER A 50 -21.92 16.73 4.72
C SER A 50 -22.05 18.22 5.05
N ALA A 51 -22.08 19.09 4.05
CA ALA A 51 -22.30 20.52 4.22
C ALA A 51 -23.70 20.83 4.82
N SER A 52 -24.68 19.96 4.57
CA SER A 52 -26.03 20.09 5.12
C SER A 52 -26.19 19.50 6.52
N GLY A 53 -25.16 18.88 7.08
CA GLY A 53 -25.24 18.19 8.38
C GLY A 53 -26.08 16.90 8.34
N SER A 54 -26.38 16.39 7.15
CA SER A 54 -27.18 15.17 6.97
C SER A 54 -26.31 13.94 6.78
N TRP A 55 -26.87 12.76 7.07
CA TRP A 55 -26.20 11.49 6.85
C TRP A 55 -26.07 11.21 5.34
N THR A 56 -24.87 10.92 4.89
CA THR A 56 -24.61 10.54 3.50
C THR A 56 -25.04 9.10 3.25
N SER A 57 -25.60 8.83 2.07
CA SER A 57 -25.91 7.46 1.64
C SER A 57 -24.66 6.57 1.72
N PRO A 58 -24.74 5.36 2.32
CA PRO A 58 -23.58 4.47 2.44
C PRO A 58 -22.97 4.09 1.10
N ILE A 59 -23.79 3.99 0.04
CA ILE A 59 -23.32 3.63 -1.30
C ILE A 59 -22.49 4.78 -1.91
N ASP A 60 -22.92 6.02 -1.71
CA ASP A 60 -22.25 7.21 -2.26
C ASP A 60 -20.95 7.49 -1.51
N ALA A 61 -20.97 7.31 -0.19
CA ALA A 61 -19.78 7.41 0.64
C ALA A 61 -18.75 6.32 0.31
N LEU A 62 -19.19 5.08 0.08
CA LEU A 62 -18.31 3.98 -0.31
C LEU A 62 -17.69 4.21 -1.69
N PHE A 63 -18.50 4.68 -2.64
CA PHE A 63 -18.02 5.01 -3.97
C PHE A 63 -17.00 6.15 -3.92
N THR A 64 -17.30 7.21 -3.18
CA THR A 64 -16.42 8.38 -3.03
C THR A 64 -15.10 7.97 -2.35
N ALA A 65 -15.16 7.18 -1.27
CA ALA A 65 -13.97 6.67 -0.60
C ALA A 65 -13.10 5.79 -1.52
N THR A 66 -13.73 4.89 -2.29
CA THR A 66 -13.02 4.02 -3.23
C THR A 66 -12.37 4.83 -4.35
N SER A 67 -13.10 5.79 -4.93
CA SER A 67 -12.59 6.64 -6.00
C SER A 67 -11.43 7.53 -5.53
N ALA A 68 -11.52 8.06 -4.31
CA ALA A 68 -10.46 8.84 -3.69
C ALA A 68 -9.20 7.98 -3.44
N VAL A 69 -9.34 6.81 -2.80
CA VAL A 69 -8.22 5.91 -2.51
C VAL A 69 -7.57 5.37 -3.79
N CYS A 70 -8.35 5.09 -4.83
CA CYS A 70 -7.81 4.65 -6.13
C CYS A 70 -7.35 5.82 -7.00
N VAL A 71 -7.55 7.07 -6.56
CA VAL A 71 -7.19 8.30 -7.28
C VAL A 71 -7.78 8.34 -8.71
N THR A 72 -9.01 7.84 -8.86
CA THR A 72 -9.69 7.76 -10.17
C THR A 72 -10.41 9.04 -10.57
N GLY A 73 -10.80 9.87 -9.59
CA GLY A 73 -11.48 11.15 -9.83
C GLY A 73 -12.96 11.03 -10.23
N LEU A 74 -13.58 9.86 -10.07
CA LEU A 74 -15.02 9.68 -10.26
C LEU A 74 -15.79 10.18 -9.04
N VAL A 75 -16.85 10.96 -9.27
CA VAL A 75 -17.68 11.55 -8.21
C VAL A 75 -19.15 11.36 -8.52
N VAL A 76 -19.90 10.92 -7.49
CA VAL A 76 -21.36 10.74 -7.55
C VAL A 76 -22.09 11.97 -7.01
N LEU A 77 -21.46 12.65 -6.05
CA LEU A 77 -21.93 13.87 -5.42
C LEU A 77 -20.89 14.96 -5.65
N ASP A 78 -21.34 16.20 -5.89
CA ASP A 78 -20.44 17.34 -6.13
C ASP A 78 -19.54 17.60 -4.92
N THR A 79 -18.23 17.43 -5.12
CA THR A 79 -17.21 17.56 -4.06
C THR A 79 -17.16 18.96 -3.44
N GLY A 80 -17.45 19.99 -4.25
CA GLY A 80 -17.33 21.39 -3.85
C GLY A 80 -18.50 21.90 -3.01
N THR A 81 -19.69 21.34 -3.22
CA THR A 81 -20.93 21.85 -2.61
C THR A 81 -21.56 20.89 -1.60
N TYR A 82 -21.42 19.58 -1.80
CA TYR A 82 -22.04 18.57 -0.95
C TYR A 82 -21.28 18.32 0.36
N TRP A 83 -19.95 18.35 0.30
CA TRP A 83 -19.10 18.01 1.43
C TRP A 83 -18.75 19.24 2.26
N SER A 84 -18.72 19.07 3.57
CA SER A 84 -18.18 20.08 4.47
C SER A 84 -16.66 20.18 4.32
N GLY A 85 -16.04 21.21 4.90
CA GLY A 85 -14.57 21.29 4.96
C GLY A 85 -13.91 20.06 5.62
N PHE A 86 -14.61 19.41 6.55
CA PHE A 86 -14.14 18.14 7.12
C PHE A 86 -14.23 17.00 6.10
N GLY A 87 -15.35 16.85 5.39
CA GLY A 87 -15.51 15.84 4.34
C GLY A 87 -14.47 15.99 3.22
N GLN A 88 -14.22 17.23 2.80
CA GLN A 88 -13.18 17.54 1.81
C GLN A 88 -11.78 17.17 2.32
N ALA A 89 -11.45 17.46 3.59
CA ALA A 89 -10.18 17.05 4.19
C ALA A 89 -10.03 15.52 4.25
N VAL A 90 -11.10 14.78 4.54
CA VAL A 90 -11.10 13.31 4.50
C VAL A 90 -10.81 12.81 3.08
N ILE A 91 -11.48 13.37 2.07
CA ILE A 91 -11.28 12.99 0.66
C ILE A 91 -9.83 13.26 0.22
N LEU A 92 -9.27 14.42 0.53
CA LEU A 92 -7.87 14.75 0.25
C LEU A 92 -6.90 13.79 0.95
N GLY A 93 -7.17 13.46 2.22
CA GLY A 93 -6.40 12.46 2.97
C GLY A 93 -6.43 11.07 2.32
N LEU A 94 -7.59 10.64 1.83
CA LEU A 94 -7.75 9.38 1.11
C LEU A 94 -7.02 9.37 -0.23
N ILE A 95 -7.06 10.48 -0.99
CA ILE A 95 -6.30 10.64 -2.24
C ILE A 95 -4.80 10.52 -1.96
N GLN A 96 -4.32 11.21 -0.93
CA GLN A 96 -2.91 11.23 -0.62
C GLN A 96 -2.41 9.85 -0.15
N ALA A 97 -3.18 9.20 0.74
CA ALA A 97 -2.88 7.84 1.20
C ALA A 97 -2.97 6.80 0.07
N GLY A 98 -3.97 6.93 -0.80
CA GLY A 98 -4.17 6.12 -1.99
C GLY A 98 -3.01 6.20 -2.99
N GLY A 99 -2.51 7.41 -3.25
CA GLY A 99 -1.36 7.66 -4.11
C GLY A 99 -0.09 6.94 -3.63
N PHE A 100 0.17 6.93 -2.31
CA PHE A 100 1.31 6.17 -1.75
C PHE A 100 1.10 4.65 -1.80
N GLY A 101 -0.15 4.21 -1.62
CA GLY A 101 -0.54 2.82 -1.81
C GLY A 101 -0.22 2.33 -3.23
N PHE A 102 -0.57 3.12 -4.26
CA PHE A 102 -0.31 2.77 -5.65
C PHE A 102 1.20 2.61 -5.97
N MET A 103 2.04 3.54 -5.50
CA MET A 103 3.50 3.48 -5.71
C MET A 103 4.13 2.23 -5.09
N THR A 104 3.73 1.89 -3.87
CA THR A 104 4.22 0.71 -3.16
C THR A 104 3.75 -0.58 -3.85
N SER A 105 2.49 -0.59 -4.30
CA SER A 105 1.89 -1.71 -5.03
C SER A 105 2.57 -2.00 -6.35
N SER A 106 2.83 -0.94 -7.13
CA SER A 106 3.50 -1.03 -8.42
C SER A 106 4.93 -1.56 -8.27
N THR A 107 5.66 -1.08 -7.26
CA THR A 107 7.05 -1.54 -6.99
C THR A 107 7.08 -3.00 -6.55
N LEU A 108 6.19 -3.42 -5.65
CA LEU A 108 6.12 -4.82 -5.21
C LEU A 108 5.71 -5.76 -6.34
N LEU A 109 4.75 -5.36 -7.18
CA LEU A 109 4.37 -6.13 -8.37
C LEU A 109 5.54 -6.24 -9.35
N LEU A 110 6.23 -5.12 -9.64
CA LEU A 110 7.40 -5.12 -10.51
C LEU A 110 8.50 -6.06 -9.99
N VAL A 111 8.83 -5.97 -8.69
CA VAL A 111 9.81 -6.87 -8.06
C VAL A 111 9.39 -8.34 -8.14
N LEU A 112 8.10 -8.65 -7.99
CA LEU A 112 7.60 -10.02 -8.10
C LEU A 112 7.64 -10.56 -9.54
N LEU A 113 7.22 -9.74 -10.51
CA LEU A 113 7.22 -10.12 -11.93
C LEU A 113 8.66 -10.29 -12.45
N VAL A 114 9.57 -9.37 -12.11
CA VAL A 114 10.98 -9.45 -12.47
C VAL A 114 11.68 -10.58 -11.72
N GLY A 115 11.33 -10.78 -10.45
CA GLY A 115 11.87 -11.84 -9.59
C GLY A 115 11.48 -13.26 -10.00
N ARG A 116 10.37 -13.44 -10.73
CA ARG A 116 9.92 -14.73 -11.30
C ARG A 116 10.61 -15.10 -12.61
N ARG A 117 11.26 -14.16 -13.32
CA ARG A 117 11.85 -14.39 -14.65
C ARG A 117 13.39 -14.44 -14.71
N THR A 118 14.11 -14.27 -13.61
CA THR A 118 15.58 -14.07 -13.67
C THR A 118 16.37 -15.10 -12.89
N ARG A 119 17.34 -15.75 -13.56
CA ARG A 119 18.41 -16.56 -12.93
C ARG A 119 19.20 -15.64 -12.00
N LEU A 120 19.69 -16.15 -10.87
CA LEU A 120 20.44 -15.41 -9.83
C LEU A 120 21.51 -14.41 -10.33
N ARG A 121 22.08 -14.63 -11.54
CA ARG A 121 23.07 -13.73 -12.16
C ARG A 121 22.49 -12.41 -12.70
N ASP A 122 21.26 -12.41 -13.21
CA ASP A 122 20.63 -11.19 -13.74
C ASP A 122 20.19 -10.24 -12.61
N ARG A 123 19.98 -10.77 -11.39
CA ARG A 123 19.66 -9.95 -10.22
C ARG A 123 20.82 -9.04 -9.80
N VAL A 124 22.07 -9.48 -10.00
CA VAL A 124 23.27 -8.67 -9.68
C VAL A 124 23.49 -7.59 -10.75
N LEU A 125 23.29 -7.91 -12.03
CA LEU A 125 23.41 -6.94 -13.13
C LEU A 125 22.28 -5.90 -13.13
N VAL A 126 21.04 -6.28 -12.82
CA VAL A 126 19.92 -5.34 -12.69
C VAL A 126 20.09 -4.45 -11.44
N GLN A 127 20.69 -4.95 -10.36
CA GLN A 127 21.04 -4.13 -9.20
C GLN A 127 22.06 -3.05 -9.54
N GLU A 128 23.06 -3.35 -10.38
CA GLU A 128 24.03 -2.34 -10.84
C GLU A 128 23.47 -1.38 -11.89
N THR A 129 22.62 -1.85 -12.81
CA THR A 129 22.13 -1.03 -13.94
C THR A 129 20.95 -0.15 -13.55
N MET A 130 20.13 -0.56 -12.57
CA MET A 130 18.90 0.16 -12.23
C MET A 130 18.98 0.99 -10.94
N GLY A 131 20.06 0.92 -10.15
CA GLY A 131 20.18 1.74 -8.93
C GLY A 131 19.02 1.58 -7.93
N VAL A 132 18.23 0.50 -8.03
CA VAL A 132 17.05 0.24 -7.17
C VAL A 132 17.47 -0.46 -5.88
N THR A 133 18.47 0.09 -5.22
CA THR A 133 18.92 -0.32 -3.90
C THR A 133 18.51 0.70 -2.86
N GLN A 134 17.28 1.22 -2.88
CA GLN A 134 16.77 1.89 -1.70
C GLN A 134 15.27 1.64 -1.46
N LEU A 135 14.97 0.54 -0.76
CA LEU A 135 13.76 0.47 0.08
C LEU A 135 13.70 1.67 1.05
N GLY A 136 14.85 2.21 1.49
CA GLY A 136 14.95 3.47 2.24
C GLY A 136 14.67 4.75 1.43
N GLY A 137 14.71 4.66 0.10
CA GLY A 137 14.52 5.75 -0.86
C GLY A 137 13.07 5.89 -1.30
N ALA A 138 12.30 4.80 -1.25
CA ALA A 138 10.86 4.84 -1.47
C ALA A 138 10.17 5.71 -0.41
N MET A 139 10.54 5.57 0.87
CA MET A 139 9.97 6.39 1.95
C MET A 139 10.35 7.87 1.83
N SER A 140 11.59 8.17 1.39
CA SER A 140 12.04 9.54 1.19
C SER A 140 11.43 10.18 -0.07
N LEU A 141 11.20 9.40 -1.12
CA LEU A 141 10.45 9.83 -2.32
C LEU A 141 8.98 10.09 -1.97
N VAL A 142 8.32 9.18 -1.26
CA VAL A 142 6.96 9.37 -0.73
C VAL A 142 6.86 10.66 0.05
N ARG A 143 7.79 10.93 0.97
CA ARG A 143 7.78 12.15 1.78
C ARG A 143 8.03 13.43 0.95
N ARG A 144 8.88 13.35 -0.08
CA ARG A 144 9.11 14.47 -1.02
C ARG A 144 7.90 14.74 -1.90
N VAL A 145 7.28 13.70 -2.44
CA VAL A 145 6.06 13.81 -3.25
C VAL A 145 4.93 14.36 -2.38
N ALA A 146 4.72 13.84 -1.17
CA ALA A 146 3.75 14.37 -0.21
C ALA A 146 3.95 15.86 0.05
N GLY A 147 5.19 16.27 0.36
CA GLY A 147 5.52 17.66 0.63
C GLY A 147 5.31 18.57 -0.59
N PHE A 148 5.71 18.10 -1.77
CA PHE A 148 5.49 18.83 -3.01
C PHE A 148 4.01 18.98 -3.34
N THR A 149 3.23 17.89 -3.22
CA THR A 149 1.77 17.91 -3.47
C THR A 149 1.07 18.87 -2.51
N LEU A 150 1.36 18.82 -1.21
CA LEU A 150 0.77 19.73 -0.23
C LEU A 150 1.13 21.20 -0.51
N ILE A 151 2.38 21.49 -0.89
CA ILE A 151 2.78 22.85 -1.27
C ILE A 151 2.02 23.31 -2.52
N ALA A 152 1.92 22.45 -3.54
CA ALA A 152 1.20 22.76 -4.76
C ALA A 152 -0.31 22.97 -4.51
N GLU A 153 -0.92 22.15 -3.66
CA GLU A 153 -2.32 22.30 -3.22
C GLU A 153 -2.53 23.62 -2.47
N LEU A 154 -1.65 23.97 -1.53
CA LEU A 154 -1.75 25.23 -0.79
C LEU A 154 -1.58 26.47 -1.68
N VAL A 155 -0.65 26.41 -2.63
CA VAL A 155 -0.44 27.52 -3.59
C VAL A 155 -1.60 27.63 -4.57
N GLY A 156 -2.18 26.51 -5.01
CA GLY A 156 -3.33 26.52 -5.93
C GLY A 156 -4.67 26.81 -5.24
N ALA A 157 -4.77 26.60 -3.93
CA ALA A 157 -5.95 26.92 -3.13
C ALA A 157 -6.00 28.38 -2.63
N ALA A 158 -4.86 29.07 -2.61
CA ALA A 158 -4.72 30.48 -2.25
C ALA A 158 -5.04 31.41 -3.44
#